data_AF-A0A3A1NHT7-F1
#
_entry.id   AF-A0A3A1NHT7-F1
#
_cell.length_a   1.000
_cell.length_b   1.000
_cell.length_c   1.000
_cell.angle_alpha   90.00
_cell.angle_beta   90.00
_cell.angle_gamma   90.00
#
_symmetry.space_group_name_H-M   'P 1'
#
loop_
_entity.id
_entity.type
_entity.pdbx_description
1 polymer ?
#
loop_
_entity_poly.entity_id
_entity_poly.type
_entity_poly.pdbx_seq_one_letter_code
_entity_poly.pdbx_strand_id
1 'polypeptide(L)'
;MKLIKLFSAAMLALSVTMVSCSGEDGKDGIDGIDGINGTNGKDGTDGQNGTNGQDGTDGIGFDELTQYGYITLKMEGTRADNEAFQDSTSFKFTPADGINLWQYSLVDSYMVGEDQVYTFTVARFFSAPDDVFQETTFSTYMEIIDIGQTTQDFYFSYDISSYAVVGDDHKYFTLSNSYDSNSPEMLNLQITNVNYDPETHHLTYSFDFTVDGTGNITGNPLHMSGTVDAIVLEQVFF
;
A
#
# COMPACT_ATOMS: atom_id res chain seq x y z
N MET A 1 -79.69 40.03 102.21
CA MET A 1 -81.11 39.85 102.55
C MET A 1 -81.94 40.24 101.32
N LYS A 2 -82.69 39.27 100.75
CA LYS A 2 -83.75 39.37 99.72
C LYS A 2 -83.40 39.95 98.33
N LEU A 3 -83.63 39.28 97.19
CA LEU A 3 -84.83 38.74 96.51
C LEU A 3 -85.57 39.78 95.61
N ILE A 4 -85.87 39.33 94.38
CA ILE A 4 -87.00 39.64 93.44
C ILE A 4 -86.94 41.00 92.67
N LYS A 5 -87.20 41.14 91.34
CA LYS A 5 -88.20 40.60 90.39
C LYS A 5 -87.71 40.74 88.93
N LEU A 6 -87.83 39.70 88.08
CA LEU A 6 -88.88 39.47 87.05
C LEU A 6 -89.07 40.65 86.08
N PHE A 7 -89.27 40.56 84.76
CA PHE A 7 -89.25 39.52 83.71
C PHE A 7 -89.54 40.32 82.41
N SER A 8 -89.01 39.89 81.25
CA SER A 8 -89.54 40.06 79.88
C SER A 8 -89.94 41.45 79.31
N ALA A 9 -89.21 41.88 78.27
CA ALA A 9 -89.72 42.37 76.96
C ALA A 9 -88.51 42.84 76.10
N ALA A 10 -87.86 41.93 75.38
CA ALA A 10 -88.04 41.74 73.93
C ALA A 10 -87.47 42.90 73.07
N MET A 11 -86.17 42.73 72.76
CA MET A 11 -85.40 43.17 71.58
C MET A 11 -86.01 44.27 70.69
N LEU A 12 -85.50 45.48 70.85
CA LEU A 12 -85.21 46.38 69.74
C LEU A 12 -84.02 47.27 70.12
N ALA A 13 -83.18 47.56 69.13
CA ALA A 13 -82.17 48.62 69.10
C ALA A 13 -80.75 48.27 69.61
N LEU A 14 -79.85 48.22 68.61
CA LEU A 14 -78.71 49.14 68.51
C LEU A 14 -77.38 48.72 69.16
N SER A 15 -76.70 47.76 68.53
CA SER A 15 -75.26 47.56 68.66
C SER A 15 -74.49 48.63 67.86
N VAL A 16 -74.36 49.83 68.43
CA VAL A 16 -73.47 50.89 67.94
C VAL A 16 -72.06 50.63 68.45
N THR A 17 -71.25 50.15 67.50
CA THR A 17 -69.85 50.53 67.25
C THR A 17 -69.14 51.36 68.32
N MET A 18 -68.13 50.76 68.95
CA MET A 18 -67.15 51.44 69.79
C MET A 18 -65.73 51.19 69.25
N VAL A 19 -64.97 52.30 69.13
CA VAL A 19 -63.49 52.40 69.26
C VAL A 19 -62.69 51.90 68.04
N SER A 20 -61.63 52.54 67.53
CA SER A 20 -60.90 53.80 67.76
C SER A 20 -59.75 53.85 66.73
N CYS A 21 -59.17 55.03 66.55
CA CYS A 21 -57.87 55.32 65.92
C CYS A 21 -57.78 55.27 64.39
N SER A 22 -57.53 56.47 63.84
CA SER A 22 -56.81 56.73 62.60
C SER A 22 -55.59 55.81 62.45
N GLY A 23 -55.62 54.93 61.45
CA GLY A 23 -54.43 54.32 60.89
C GLY A 23 -53.86 55.28 59.85
N GLU A 24 -52.70 55.85 60.14
CA GLU A 24 -51.86 56.52 59.15
C GLU A 24 -51.49 55.52 58.06
N ASP A 25 -51.67 55.87 56.79
CA ASP A 25 -51.21 55.02 55.69
C ASP A 25 -49.70 54.79 55.86
N GLY A 26 -49.30 53.51 55.97
CA GLY A 26 -47.89 53.15 56.04
C GLY A 26 -47.19 53.63 54.78
N LYS A 27 -46.08 54.38 54.92
CA LYS A 27 -45.25 54.78 53.79
C LYS A 27 -44.84 53.55 52.99
N ASP A 28 -45.01 53.61 51.67
CA ASP A 28 -44.59 52.55 50.76
C ASP A 28 -43.12 52.17 51.01
N GLY A 29 -42.83 50.86 50.96
CA GLY A 29 -41.48 50.35 51.11
C GLY A 29 -40.57 50.88 50.00
N ILE A 30 -39.34 51.23 50.35
CA ILE A 30 -38.29 51.60 49.39
C ILE A 30 -38.00 50.41 48.48
N ASP A 31 -38.02 50.63 47.16
CA ASP A 31 -37.70 49.60 46.17
C ASP A 31 -36.29 49.03 46.41
N GLY A 32 -36.15 47.70 46.23
CA GLY A 32 -34.86 47.02 46.34
C GLY A 32 -33.90 47.48 45.24
N ILE A 33 -32.63 47.68 45.59
CA ILE A 33 -31.59 48.07 44.62
C ILE A 33 -31.30 46.86 43.72
N ASP A 34 -31.39 47.04 42.40
CA ASP A 34 -31.07 46.00 41.43
C ASP A 34 -29.62 45.52 41.58
N GLY A 35 -29.43 44.20 41.48
CA GLY A 35 -28.11 43.57 41.51
C GLY A 35 -27.26 43.97 40.30
N ILE A 36 -25.98 44.26 40.52
CA ILE A 36 -25.05 44.61 39.43
C ILE A 36 -24.77 43.37 38.59
N ASN A 37 -24.95 43.47 37.27
CA ASN A 37 -24.63 42.40 36.33
C ASN A 37 -23.14 42.02 36.42
N GLY A 38 -22.85 40.72 36.44
CA GLY A 38 -21.48 40.20 36.42
C GLY A 38 -20.75 40.62 35.14
N THR A 39 -19.44 40.88 35.24
CA THR A 39 -18.61 41.22 34.07
C THR A 39 -18.37 39.98 33.20
N ASN A 40 -18.44 40.14 31.88
CA ASN A 40 -18.14 39.06 30.94
C ASN A 40 -16.72 38.52 31.16
N GLY A 41 -16.56 37.19 31.01
CA GLY A 41 -15.25 36.55 31.01
C GLY A 41 -14.38 37.05 29.85
N LYS A 42 -13.06 37.07 30.03
CA LYS A 42 -12.13 37.41 28.95
C LYS A 42 -12.08 36.28 27.92
N ASP A 43 -12.01 36.64 26.65
CA ASP A 43 -11.82 35.70 25.55
C ASP A 43 -10.50 34.93 25.72
N GLY A 44 -10.51 33.65 25.34
CA GLY A 44 -9.33 32.81 25.32
C GLY A 44 -8.30 33.31 24.29
N THR A 45 -7.02 33.05 24.53
CA THR A 45 -5.97 33.36 23.56
C THR A 45 -5.97 32.34 22.42
N ASP A 46 -5.78 32.82 21.19
CA ASP A 46 -5.63 31.96 20.02
C ASP A 46 -4.49 30.96 20.19
N GLY A 47 -4.70 29.73 19.68
CA GLY A 47 -3.67 28.70 19.65
C GLY A 47 -2.51 29.08 18.75
N GLN A 48 -1.30 28.61 19.09
CA GLN A 48 -0.13 28.82 18.22
C GLN A 48 -0.26 28.00 16.93
N ASN A 49 0.20 28.58 15.81
CA ASN A 49 0.31 27.87 14.54
C ASN A 49 1.25 26.66 14.69
N GLY A 50 0.89 25.55 14.03
CA GLY A 50 1.76 24.38 13.93
C GLY A 50 3.08 24.71 13.21
N THR A 51 4.13 23.95 13.51
CA THR A 51 5.40 24.05 12.78
C THR A 51 5.27 23.47 11.37
N ASN A 52 5.98 24.04 10.41
CA ASN A 52 6.11 23.45 9.08
C ASN A 52 6.72 22.04 9.19
N GLY A 53 6.27 21.14 8.30
CA GLY A 53 6.91 19.82 8.15
C GLY A 53 8.36 19.95 7.68
N GLN A 54 9.17 18.92 7.92
CA GLN A 54 10.49 18.83 7.33
C GLN A 54 10.37 18.49 5.84
N ASP A 55 11.29 19.03 5.03
CA ASP A 55 11.43 18.65 3.63
C ASP A 55 11.81 17.16 3.54
N GLY A 56 11.32 16.49 2.49
CA GLY A 56 11.73 15.11 2.18
C GLY A 56 13.19 15.03 1.76
N THR A 57 13.77 13.83 1.80
CA THR A 57 15.09 13.56 1.22
C THR A 57 15.00 13.50 -0.30
N ASP A 58 16.07 13.91 -1.00
CA ASP A 58 16.17 13.72 -2.44
C ASP A 58 16.08 12.22 -2.80
N GLY A 59 15.35 11.91 -3.87
CA GLY A 59 15.24 10.54 -4.37
C GLY A 59 16.50 10.06 -5.08
N ILE A 60 16.66 8.74 -5.21
CA ILE A 60 17.70 8.13 -6.04
C ILE A 60 17.38 8.42 -7.52
N GLY A 61 18.41 8.71 -8.32
CA GLY A 61 18.27 9.01 -9.74
C GLY A 61 17.85 7.79 -10.57
N PHE A 62 17.22 8.06 -11.71
CA PHE A 62 16.73 7.02 -12.62
C PHE A 62 17.87 6.17 -13.20
N ASP A 63 19.00 6.80 -13.51
CA ASP A 63 20.15 6.12 -14.10
C ASP A 63 20.74 5.10 -13.12
N GLU A 64 20.84 5.45 -11.84
CA GLU A 64 21.31 4.55 -10.79
C GLU A 64 20.41 3.32 -10.62
N LEU A 65 19.08 3.49 -10.74
CA LEU A 65 18.13 2.39 -10.59
C LEU A 65 18.02 1.50 -11.83
N THR A 66 18.53 1.93 -12.99
CA THR A 66 18.36 1.21 -14.26
C THR A 66 19.67 0.79 -14.94
N GLN A 67 20.80 1.06 -14.28
CA GLN A 67 22.15 0.81 -14.81
C GLN A 67 22.45 -0.65 -15.17
N TYR A 68 21.75 -1.62 -14.56
CA TYR A 68 22.01 -3.05 -14.77
C TYR A 68 21.17 -3.67 -15.90
N GLY A 69 20.49 -2.86 -16.71
CA GLY A 69 19.70 -3.35 -17.86
C GLY A 69 18.30 -3.81 -17.47
N TYR A 70 17.68 -4.65 -18.30
CA TYR A 70 16.24 -4.89 -18.27
C TYR A 70 15.83 -6.32 -18.63
N ILE A 71 14.57 -6.62 -18.35
CA ILE A 71 13.85 -7.79 -18.85
C ILE A 71 12.62 -7.30 -19.61
N THR A 72 12.49 -7.68 -20.87
CA THR A 72 11.22 -7.50 -21.61
C THR A 72 10.32 -8.69 -21.37
N LEU A 73 9.01 -8.45 -21.31
CA LEU A 73 8.01 -9.50 -21.17
C LEU A 73 6.86 -9.21 -22.12
N LYS A 74 6.40 -10.25 -22.81
CA LYS A 74 5.19 -10.29 -23.61
C LYS A 74 4.36 -11.47 -23.14
N MET A 75 3.07 -11.23 -22.93
CA MET A 75 2.11 -12.22 -22.47
C MET A 75 0.92 -12.25 -23.42
N GLU A 76 0.49 -13.45 -23.78
CA GLU A 76 -0.70 -13.66 -24.60
C GLU A 76 -1.51 -14.83 -24.03
N GLY A 77 -2.84 -14.68 -24.00
CA GLY A 77 -3.69 -15.75 -23.51
C GLY A 77 -5.16 -15.39 -23.52
N THR A 78 -5.94 -16.17 -22.78
CA THR A 78 -7.39 -15.99 -22.61
C THR A 78 -7.71 -15.86 -21.13
N ARG A 79 -8.42 -14.82 -20.74
CA ARG A 79 -8.85 -14.63 -19.35
C ARG A 79 -9.93 -15.64 -18.95
N ALA A 80 -10.20 -15.74 -17.65
CA ALA A 80 -11.25 -16.61 -17.12
C ALA A 80 -12.67 -16.27 -17.65
N ASP A 81 -12.90 -15.06 -18.14
CA ASP A 81 -14.15 -14.65 -18.78
C ASP A 81 -14.21 -14.91 -20.30
N ASN A 82 -13.24 -15.66 -20.84
CA ASN A 82 -13.08 -16.03 -22.25
C ASN A 82 -12.72 -14.88 -23.20
N GLU A 83 -12.31 -13.73 -22.67
CA GLU A 83 -11.75 -12.65 -23.49
C GLU A 83 -10.25 -12.87 -23.70
N ALA A 84 -9.80 -12.75 -24.94
CA ALA A 84 -8.38 -12.79 -25.27
C ALA A 84 -7.67 -11.53 -24.74
N PHE A 85 -6.41 -11.66 -24.36
CA PHE A 85 -5.57 -10.53 -23.99
C PHE A 85 -4.17 -10.66 -24.59
N GLN A 86 -3.54 -9.51 -24.79
CA GLN A 86 -2.11 -9.39 -25.06
C GLN A 86 -1.58 -8.24 -24.21
N ASP A 87 -0.42 -8.44 -23.61
CA ASP A 87 0.24 -7.44 -22.78
C ASP A 87 1.75 -7.48 -23.04
N SER A 88 2.41 -6.33 -22.99
CA SER A 88 3.87 -6.26 -23.15
C SER A 88 4.45 -5.12 -22.34
N THR A 89 5.57 -5.39 -21.70
CA THR A 89 6.21 -4.48 -20.76
C THR A 89 7.73 -4.67 -20.68
N SER A 90 8.38 -3.86 -19.86
CA SER A 90 9.79 -4.03 -19.51
C SER A 90 10.03 -3.70 -18.04
N PHE A 91 10.68 -4.61 -17.34
CA PHE A 91 11.15 -4.43 -15.98
C PHE A 91 12.59 -3.93 -16.04
N LYS A 92 12.89 -2.82 -15.36
CA LYS A 92 14.17 -2.10 -15.55
C LYS A 92 14.85 -1.73 -14.25
N PHE A 93 14.10 -1.69 -13.15
CA PHE A 93 14.61 -1.11 -11.92
C PHE A 93 15.28 -2.18 -11.05
N THR A 94 16.36 -1.81 -10.38
CA THR A 94 17.04 -2.60 -9.35
C THR A 94 16.99 -1.83 -8.03
N PRO A 95 17.11 -2.50 -6.87
CA PRO A 95 17.24 -1.80 -5.60
C PRO A 95 18.45 -0.88 -5.60
N ALA A 96 18.33 0.24 -4.90
CA ALA A 96 19.44 1.16 -4.71
C ALA A 96 20.40 0.70 -3.60
N ASP A 97 19.93 -0.13 -2.67
CA ASP A 97 20.74 -0.64 -1.58
C ASP A 97 21.54 -1.87 -2.04
N GLY A 98 22.86 -1.78 -1.94
CA GLY A 98 23.77 -2.86 -2.36
C GLY A 98 23.65 -4.16 -1.55
N ILE A 99 22.85 -4.17 -0.47
CA ILE A 99 22.75 -5.26 0.51
C ILE A 99 22.25 -6.57 -0.15
N ASN A 100 21.43 -6.46 -1.20
CA ASN A 100 20.78 -7.60 -1.82
C ASN A 100 21.11 -7.78 -3.31
N LEU A 101 22.17 -7.18 -3.85
CA LEU A 101 22.52 -7.31 -5.28
C LEU A 101 22.64 -8.77 -5.76
N TRP A 102 23.02 -9.68 -4.86
CA TRP A 102 23.07 -11.12 -5.09
C TRP A 102 21.70 -11.74 -5.45
N GLN A 103 20.59 -11.05 -5.17
CA GLN A 103 19.22 -11.46 -5.55
C GLN A 103 18.75 -10.88 -6.88
N TYR A 104 19.45 -9.87 -7.43
CA TYR A 104 18.94 -9.09 -8.56
C TYR A 104 19.81 -9.10 -9.80
N SER A 105 21.13 -9.15 -9.66
CA SER A 105 22.06 -9.13 -10.80
C SER A 105 23.31 -9.92 -10.44
N LEU A 106 23.20 -11.24 -10.29
CA LEU A 106 24.30 -12.10 -9.86
C LEU A 106 24.76 -13.01 -11.00
N VAL A 107 26.08 -13.21 -11.08
CA VAL A 107 26.70 -14.34 -11.79
C VAL A 107 27.64 -15.07 -10.84
N ASP A 108 27.52 -16.39 -10.81
CA ASP A 108 28.53 -17.28 -10.24
C ASP A 108 29.01 -18.29 -11.30
N SER A 109 30.18 -18.86 -11.08
CA SER A 109 30.71 -19.91 -11.93
C SER A 109 31.48 -20.95 -11.13
N TYR A 110 31.39 -22.21 -11.54
CA TYR A 110 32.11 -23.32 -10.93
C TYR A 110 32.26 -24.50 -11.91
N MET A 111 33.17 -25.42 -11.59
CA MET A 111 33.39 -26.62 -12.38
C MET A 111 32.66 -27.81 -11.77
N VAL A 112 32.01 -28.63 -12.60
CA VAL A 112 31.49 -29.94 -12.24
C VAL A 112 32.19 -30.99 -13.09
N GLY A 113 33.26 -31.59 -12.55
CA GLY A 113 34.13 -32.44 -13.35
C GLY A 113 34.88 -31.61 -14.39
N GLU A 114 34.61 -31.86 -15.68
CA GLU A 114 35.19 -31.11 -16.81
C GLU A 114 34.25 -30.01 -17.32
N ASP A 115 33.00 -29.98 -16.87
CA ASP A 115 31.97 -29.07 -17.37
C ASP A 115 32.03 -27.74 -16.63
N GLN A 116 32.01 -26.64 -17.38
CA GLN A 116 31.94 -25.29 -16.80
C GLN A 116 30.49 -24.89 -16.61
N VAL A 117 30.11 -24.59 -15.37
CA VAL A 117 28.76 -24.13 -15.03
C VAL A 117 28.78 -22.64 -14.73
N TYR A 118 27.80 -21.93 -15.27
CA TYR A 118 27.47 -20.56 -14.88
C TYR A 118 26.05 -20.53 -14.33
N THR A 119 25.85 -19.76 -13.26
CA THR A 119 24.52 -19.44 -12.76
C THR A 119 24.30 -17.94 -12.86
N PHE A 120 23.10 -17.55 -13.25
CA PHE A 120 22.71 -16.16 -13.44
C PHE A 120 21.40 -15.89 -12.71
N THR A 121 21.37 -14.84 -11.90
CA THR A 121 20.14 -14.29 -11.32
C THR A 121 19.92 -12.89 -11.87
N VAL A 122 18.79 -12.69 -12.53
CA VAL A 122 18.37 -11.38 -13.02
C VAL A 122 16.96 -11.11 -12.54
N ALA A 123 16.80 -10.15 -11.63
CA ALA A 123 15.50 -9.70 -11.15
C ALA A 123 15.37 -8.19 -11.33
N ARG A 124 14.24 -7.75 -11.87
CA ARG A 124 13.96 -6.34 -12.12
C ARG A 124 12.57 -5.99 -11.58
N PHE A 125 12.46 -4.82 -10.99
CA PHE A 125 11.20 -4.22 -10.61
C PHE A 125 10.58 -3.50 -11.80
N PHE A 126 9.25 -3.49 -11.83
CA PHE A 126 8.48 -2.75 -12.83
C PHE A 126 8.55 -1.24 -12.61
N SER A 127 8.60 -0.81 -11.34
CA SER A 127 8.74 0.59 -10.91
C SER A 127 10.01 0.78 -10.07
N ALA A 128 10.41 2.05 -9.89
CA ALA A 128 11.55 2.41 -9.06
C ALA A 128 11.32 2.00 -7.60
N PRO A 129 12.06 1.04 -7.01
CA PRO A 129 11.83 0.51 -5.66
C PRO A 129 11.73 1.63 -4.64
N ASP A 130 10.56 1.75 -4.01
CA ASP A 130 10.36 2.47 -2.76
C ASP A 130 10.41 1.44 -1.63
N ASP A 131 10.97 1.84 -0.50
CA ASP A 131 11.22 0.95 0.65
C ASP A 131 9.92 0.44 1.34
N VAL A 132 8.73 0.67 0.77
CA VAL A 132 7.46 0.51 1.47
C VAL A 132 6.44 -0.38 0.72
N PHE A 133 6.37 -0.37 -0.61
CA PHE A 133 5.22 -0.94 -1.35
C PHE A 133 5.54 -1.68 -2.66
N GLN A 134 6.78 -2.09 -2.92
CA GLN A 134 7.13 -2.62 -4.25
C GLN A 134 7.14 -4.13 -4.33
N GLU A 135 6.07 -4.68 -4.92
CA GLU A 135 5.87 -6.12 -5.11
C GLU A 135 6.03 -6.57 -6.57
N THR A 136 5.96 -5.65 -7.54
CA THR A 136 5.90 -6.05 -8.94
C THR A 136 7.29 -6.30 -9.52
N THR A 137 7.68 -7.56 -9.54
CA THR A 137 8.98 -8.02 -10.03
C THR A 137 8.81 -9.08 -11.11
N PHE A 138 9.80 -9.14 -11.99
CA PHE A 138 10.06 -10.30 -12.80
C PHE A 138 11.50 -10.73 -12.55
N SER A 139 11.69 -12.00 -12.23
CA SER A 139 13.01 -12.58 -12.04
C SER A 139 13.17 -13.84 -12.85
N THR A 140 14.41 -14.08 -13.23
CA THR A 140 14.86 -15.28 -13.92
C THR A 140 16.08 -15.81 -13.22
N TYR A 141 16.12 -17.12 -13.05
CA TYR A 141 17.34 -17.84 -12.72
C TYR A 141 17.69 -18.75 -13.90
N MET A 142 18.95 -18.74 -14.30
CA MET A 142 19.44 -19.60 -15.36
C MET A 142 20.75 -20.25 -14.94
N GLU A 143 20.81 -21.58 -15.05
CA GLU A 143 22.06 -22.34 -15.01
C GLU A 143 22.39 -22.76 -16.43
N ILE A 144 23.64 -22.54 -16.85
CA ILE A 144 24.12 -22.89 -18.18
C ILE A 144 25.39 -23.71 -18.01
N ILE A 145 25.36 -24.93 -18.55
CA ILE A 145 26.53 -25.79 -18.63
C ILE A 145 27.18 -25.55 -19.98
N ASP A 146 28.52 -25.44 -20.02
CA ASP A 146 29.32 -25.37 -21.23
C ASP A 146 28.83 -24.35 -22.27
N ILE A 147 28.66 -23.09 -21.82
CA ILE A 147 28.16 -22.01 -22.67
C ILE A 147 28.91 -21.91 -24.01
N GLY A 148 28.17 -21.82 -25.12
CA GLY A 148 28.68 -21.75 -26.48
C GLY A 148 29.20 -23.08 -27.05
N GLN A 149 29.15 -24.17 -26.29
CA GLN A 149 29.60 -25.49 -26.74
C GLN A 149 28.44 -26.38 -27.21
N THR A 150 28.76 -27.50 -27.84
CA THR A 150 27.75 -28.49 -28.28
C THR A 150 27.15 -29.31 -27.15
N THR A 151 27.83 -29.34 -25.98
CA THR A 151 27.37 -29.98 -24.74
C THR A 151 26.47 -29.07 -23.91
N GLN A 152 26.17 -27.87 -24.41
CA GLN A 152 25.41 -26.87 -23.68
C GLN A 152 24.04 -27.41 -23.26
N ASP A 153 23.76 -27.28 -21.97
CA ASP A 153 22.48 -27.62 -21.36
C ASP A 153 22.06 -26.50 -20.41
N PHE A 154 20.77 -26.43 -20.12
CA PHE A 154 20.21 -25.34 -19.33
C PHE A 154 19.20 -25.83 -18.31
N TYR A 155 19.22 -25.17 -17.15
CA TYR A 155 18.08 -25.09 -16.25
C TYR A 155 17.61 -23.64 -16.21
N PHE A 156 16.29 -23.45 -16.25
CA PHE A 156 15.69 -22.12 -16.26
C PHE A 156 14.53 -22.09 -15.28
N SER A 157 14.41 -21.02 -14.53
CA SER A 157 13.21 -20.70 -13.78
C SER A 157 12.89 -19.22 -13.87
N TYR A 158 11.64 -18.89 -13.61
CA TYR A 158 11.20 -17.52 -13.48
C TYR A 158 10.28 -17.36 -12.27
N ASP A 159 10.16 -16.13 -11.81
CA ASP A 159 9.13 -15.69 -10.87
C ASP A 159 8.59 -14.35 -11.39
N ILE A 160 7.26 -14.29 -11.52
CA ILE A 160 6.54 -13.03 -11.69
C ILE A 160 5.73 -12.81 -10.42
N SER A 161 5.79 -11.60 -9.88
CA SER A 161 5.07 -11.21 -8.68
C SER A 161 4.22 -9.98 -8.95
N SER A 162 2.97 -10.01 -8.50
CA SER A 162 2.04 -8.88 -8.43
C SER A 162 1.95 -8.05 -9.73
N TYR A 163 2.00 -8.69 -10.90
CA TYR A 163 1.90 -8.00 -12.20
C TYR A 163 0.44 -7.91 -12.66
N ALA A 164 -0.08 -6.70 -12.82
CA ALA A 164 -1.46 -6.48 -13.26
C ALA A 164 -1.54 -6.42 -14.80
N VAL A 165 -2.37 -7.27 -15.39
CA VAL A 165 -2.76 -7.19 -16.81
C VAL A 165 -4.11 -6.49 -16.88
N VAL A 166 -4.18 -5.35 -17.56
CA VAL A 166 -5.40 -4.52 -17.67
C VAL A 166 -5.89 -4.53 -19.11
N GLY A 167 -7.09 -5.05 -19.34
CA GLY A 167 -7.71 -5.06 -20.68
C GLY A 167 -8.37 -3.74 -21.03
N ASP A 168 -8.62 -3.52 -22.33
CA ASP A 168 -9.35 -2.34 -22.86
C ASP A 168 -10.79 -2.25 -22.31
N ASP A 169 -11.34 -3.37 -21.84
CA ASP A 169 -12.65 -3.43 -21.17
C ASP A 169 -12.60 -2.97 -19.70
N HIS A 170 -11.46 -2.41 -19.26
CA HIS A 170 -11.21 -1.90 -17.91
C HIS A 170 -11.32 -2.98 -16.81
N LYS A 171 -11.23 -4.25 -17.18
CA LYS A 171 -11.04 -5.35 -16.23
C LYS A 171 -9.57 -5.73 -16.14
N TYR A 172 -9.19 -6.30 -15.01
CA TYR A 172 -7.81 -6.74 -14.77
C TYR A 172 -7.76 -8.08 -14.06
N PHE A 173 -6.59 -8.70 -14.11
CA PHE A 173 -6.17 -9.78 -13.21
C PHE A 173 -4.71 -9.57 -12.84
N THR A 174 -4.25 -10.25 -11.79
CA THR A 174 -2.88 -10.14 -11.30
C THR A 174 -2.17 -11.48 -11.42
N LEU A 175 -0.99 -11.48 -12.03
CA LEU A 175 -0.11 -12.63 -12.15
C LEU A 175 0.88 -12.64 -10.99
N SER A 176 0.89 -13.77 -10.28
CA SER A 176 1.89 -14.14 -9.27
C SER A 176 2.12 -15.64 -9.37
N ASN A 177 3.22 -16.05 -10.03
CA ASN A 177 3.53 -17.44 -10.26
C ASN A 177 5.03 -17.64 -10.53
N SER A 178 5.54 -18.79 -10.13
CA SER A 178 6.92 -19.18 -10.34
C SER A 178 6.97 -20.65 -10.71
N TYR A 179 7.74 -20.94 -11.76
CA TYR A 179 7.98 -22.28 -12.25
C TYR A 179 9.41 -22.40 -12.76
N ASP A 180 9.90 -23.62 -12.75
CA ASP A 180 11.16 -23.99 -13.38
C ASP A 180 10.95 -24.93 -14.57
N SER A 181 12.02 -25.21 -15.30
CA SER A 181 12.02 -26.07 -16.48
C SER A 181 11.69 -27.53 -16.18
N ASN A 182 11.66 -27.93 -14.90
CA ASN A 182 11.25 -29.26 -14.46
C ASN A 182 9.77 -29.30 -14.04
N SER A 183 9.13 -28.14 -13.89
CA SER A 183 7.75 -28.01 -13.46
C SER A 183 6.80 -28.44 -14.59
N PRO A 184 5.79 -29.27 -14.32
CA PRO A 184 4.85 -29.72 -15.36
C PRO A 184 4.01 -28.57 -15.95
N GLU A 185 3.89 -27.45 -15.26
CA GLU A 185 3.19 -26.25 -15.72
C GLU A 185 3.99 -25.45 -16.74
N MET A 186 5.32 -25.59 -16.80
CA MET A 186 6.14 -24.92 -17.82
C MET A 186 6.27 -25.80 -19.05
N LEU A 187 5.57 -25.42 -20.11
CA LEU A 187 5.49 -26.16 -21.36
C LEU A 187 6.27 -25.45 -22.47
N ASN A 188 6.84 -26.24 -23.37
CA ASN A 188 7.47 -25.77 -24.62
C ASN A 188 8.55 -24.69 -24.40
N LEU A 189 9.32 -24.77 -23.31
CA LEU A 189 10.41 -23.84 -23.05
C LEU A 189 11.43 -23.84 -24.19
N GLN A 190 11.75 -22.65 -24.70
CA GLN A 190 12.82 -22.38 -25.64
C GLN A 190 13.67 -21.23 -25.10
N ILE A 191 14.97 -21.49 -24.94
CA ILE A 191 15.96 -20.46 -24.64
C ILE A 191 16.83 -20.28 -25.89
N THR A 192 16.97 -19.04 -26.35
CA THR A 192 17.71 -18.70 -27.59
C THR A 192 18.57 -17.46 -27.38
N ASN A 193 19.48 -17.19 -28.33
CA ASN A 193 20.33 -15.99 -28.33
C ASN A 193 21.15 -15.80 -27.04
N VAL A 194 21.56 -16.90 -26.40
CA VAL A 194 22.37 -16.87 -25.19
C VAL A 194 23.76 -16.34 -25.53
N ASN A 195 24.16 -15.28 -24.84
CA ASN A 195 25.51 -14.71 -24.88
C ASN A 195 25.86 -14.16 -23.50
N TYR A 196 27.04 -14.52 -23.00
CA TYR A 196 27.61 -13.93 -21.80
C TYR A 196 29.06 -13.55 -22.10
N ASP A 197 29.38 -12.27 -21.90
CA ASP A 197 30.73 -11.76 -21.98
C ASP A 197 31.29 -11.56 -20.56
N PRO A 198 32.28 -12.37 -20.13
CA PRO A 198 32.85 -12.26 -18.79
C PRO A 198 33.70 -11.00 -18.59
N GLU A 199 34.13 -10.29 -19.64
CA GLU A 199 34.89 -9.03 -19.50
C GLU A 199 33.97 -7.85 -19.17
N THR A 200 32.79 -7.81 -19.79
CA THR A 200 31.80 -6.74 -19.59
C THR A 200 30.69 -7.12 -18.62
N HIS A 201 30.65 -8.40 -18.20
CA HIS A 201 29.55 -9.03 -17.48
C HIS A 201 28.19 -8.83 -18.15
N HIS A 202 28.16 -8.70 -19.47
CA HIS A 202 26.93 -8.50 -20.23
C HIS A 202 26.32 -9.85 -20.58
N LEU A 203 25.11 -10.08 -20.08
CA LEU A 203 24.30 -11.26 -20.33
C LEU A 203 23.10 -10.90 -21.21
N THR A 204 22.92 -11.65 -22.29
CA THR A 204 21.71 -11.60 -23.12
C THR A 204 21.17 -12.98 -23.40
N TYR A 205 19.85 -13.13 -23.37
CA TYR A 205 19.15 -14.30 -23.91
C TYR A 205 17.66 -13.99 -24.13
N SER A 206 17.00 -14.79 -24.95
CA SER A 206 15.56 -14.74 -25.16
C SER A 206 14.91 -16.00 -24.60
N PHE A 207 13.75 -15.85 -23.98
CA PHE A 207 12.93 -16.97 -23.49
C PHE A 207 11.56 -16.95 -24.17
N ASP A 208 11.01 -18.14 -24.40
CA ASP A 208 9.66 -18.38 -24.89
C ASP A 208 9.14 -19.67 -24.26
N PHE A 209 7.97 -19.61 -23.62
CA PHE A 209 7.34 -20.78 -23.02
C PHE A 209 5.84 -20.57 -22.85
N THR A 210 5.12 -21.64 -22.54
CA THR A 210 3.70 -21.60 -22.18
C THR A 210 3.53 -22.07 -20.74
N VAL A 211 2.80 -21.33 -19.93
CA VAL A 211 2.30 -21.79 -18.64
C VAL A 211 0.98 -22.51 -18.87
N ASP A 212 0.87 -23.75 -18.37
CA ASP A 212 -0.38 -24.51 -18.42
C ASP A 212 -1.53 -23.75 -17.73
N GLY A 213 -2.76 -23.98 -18.18
CA GLY A 213 -3.94 -23.31 -17.61
C GLY A 213 -4.18 -23.62 -16.14
N THR A 214 -3.73 -24.77 -15.65
CA THR A 214 -3.78 -25.11 -14.22
C THR A 214 -2.76 -24.36 -13.38
N GLY A 215 -1.69 -23.86 -14.01
CA GLY A 215 -0.59 -23.14 -13.37
C GLY A 215 -0.74 -21.63 -13.33
N ASN A 216 -1.90 -21.07 -13.71
CA ASN A 216 -2.10 -19.63 -13.65
C ASN A 216 -3.56 -19.24 -13.41
N ILE A 217 -3.76 -18.01 -12.93
CA ILE A 217 -5.08 -17.53 -12.49
C ILE A 217 -6.11 -17.41 -13.62
N THR A 218 -5.68 -17.37 -14.88
CA THR A 218 -6.61 -17.26 -16.00
C THR A 218 -7.37 -18.56 -16.25
N GLY A 219 -6.86 -19.70 -15.77
CA GLY A 219 -7.41 -21.03 -16.03
C GLY A 219 -7.16 -21.54 -17.46
N ASN A 220 -6.46 -20.76 -18.31
CA ASN A 220 -6.17 -21.07 -19.70
C ASN A 220 -4.65 -21.01 -19.96
N PRO A 221 -4.15 -21.64 -21.04
CA PRO A 221 -2.75 -21.51 -21.41
C PRO A 221 -2.32 -20.05 -21.55
N LEU A 222 -1.19 -19.72 -20.91
CA LEU A 222 -0.60 -18.39 -20.90
C LEU A 222 0.76 -18.46 -21.61
N HIS A 223 0.87 -17.87 -22.79
CA HIS A 223 2.14 -17.76 -23.51
C HIS A 223 2.95 -16.60 -22.93
N MET A 224 4.21 -16.84 -22.60
CA MET A 224 5.14 -15.84 -22.11
C MET A 224 6.42 -15.86 -22.93
N SER A 225 6.84 -14.70 -23.40
CA SER A 225 8.10 -14.55 -24.13
C SER A 225 8.79 -13.24 -23.78
N GLY A 226 10.10 -13.16 -23.97
CA GLY A 226 10.85 -11.99 -23.56
C GLY A 226 12.34 -12.09 -23.85
N THR A 227 13.05 -11.05 -23.45
CA THR A 227 14.51 -10.96 -23.58
C THR A 227 15.08 -10.37 -22.32
N VAL A 228 16.17 -10.97 -21.87
CA VAL A 228 17.05 -10.43 -20.84
C VAL A 228 18.22 -9.75 -21.55
N ASP A 229 18.51 -8.52 -21.17
CA ASP A 229 19.68 -7.75 -21.57
C ASP A 229 20.16 -7.01 -20.32
N ALA A 230 21.15 -7.59 -19.65
CA ALA A 230 21.51 -7.21 -18.29
C ALA A 230 23.02 -7.24 -18.05
N ILE A 231 23.48 -6.35 -17.18
CA ILE A 231 24.78 -6.49 -16.53
C ILE A 231 24.58 -7.30 -15.26
N VAL A 232 25.33 -8.40 -15.12
CA VAL A 232 25.37 -9.25 -13.92
C VAL A 232 26.64 -8.96 -13.12
N LEU A 233 26.64 -9.27 -11.83
CA LEU A 233 27.72 -8.91 -10.90
C LEU A 233 28.26 -10.16 -10.23
N GLU A 234 29.57 -10.22 -10.04
CA GLU A 234 30.24 -11.27 -9.28
C GLU A 234 30.44 -10.81 -7.82
N GLN A 235 30.09 -11.66 -6.85
CA GLN A 235 30.27 -11.34 -5.44
C GLN A 235 31.72 -11.56 -5.00
N VAL A 236 32.33 -10.54 -4.38
CA VAL A 236 33.65 -10.66 -3.74
C VAL A 236 33.50 -10.97 -2.25
N PHE A 237 34.05 -12.11 -1.81
CA PHE A 237 34.10 -12.49 -0.40
C PHE A 237 35.37 -11.92 0.27
N PHE A 238 35.23 -11.36 1.47
CA PHE A 238 36.33 -10.81 2.29
C PHE A 238 36.51 -11.60 3.60
#